data_AF-A0A966XAH3-F1
#
_entry.id   AF-A0A966XAH3-F1
#
_cell.length_a   1.000
_cell.length_b   1.000
_cell.length_c   1.000
_cell.angle_alpha   90.00
_cell.angle_beta   90.00
_cell.angle_gamma   90.00
#
_symmetry.space_group_name_H-M   'P 1'
#
loop_
_entity.id
_entity.type
_entity.pdbx_description
1 polymer ?
#
loop_
_entity_poly.entity_id
_entity_poly.type
_entity_poly.pdbx_seq_one_letter_code
_entity_poly.pdbx_strand_id
1 'polypeptide(L)'
;TANVRDADIEYLRGLDAGMVARARIETVASPDVAFHRHLILLARQERLRSAWERIAGIVGGLLSVTDGQRPDLVLHSHLIDALASGDGDTASAILHVHIRNAHRIMRGVLSSRSEAGAR
;
A
#
# COMPACT_ATOMS: atom_id res chain seq x y z
N THR A 1 12.52 18.51 3.43
CA THR A 1 12.73 17.08 3.73
C THR A 1 11.72 16.68 4.79
N ALA A 2 10.95 15.62 4.56
CA ALA A 2 10.02 15.11 5.57
C ALA A 2 10.84 14.56 6.75
N ASN A 3 10.58 15.05 7.96
CA ASN A 3 11.28 14.58 9.16
C ASN A 3 10.57 13.31 9.66
N VAL A 4 10.92 12.16 9.07
CA VAL A 4 10.42 10.84 9.46
C VAL A 4 11.12 10.44 10.76
N ARG A 5 10.35 10.14 11.80
CA ARG A 5 10.91 9.76 13.12
C ARG A 5 11.01 8.25 13.22
N ASP A 6 11.85 7.77 14.15
CA ASP A 6 12.00 6.34 14.42
C ASP A 6 10.67 5.65 14.76
N ALA A 7 9.80 6.32 15.52
CA ALA A 7 8.46 5.82 15.84
C ALA A 7 7.56 5.67 14.58
N ASP A 8 7.77 6.51 13.56
CA ASP A 8 7.04 6.39 12.31
C ASP A 8 7.54 5.17 11.51
N ILE A 9 8.85 4.92 11.52
CA ILE A 9 9.45 3.72 10.91
C ILE A 9 9.00 2.45 11.63
N GLU A 10 9.01 2.44 12.97
CA GLU A 10 8.58 1.31 13.78
C GLU A 10 7.10 0.96 13.51
N TYR A 11 6.24 1.98 13.44
CA TYR A 11 4.83 1.78 13.10
C TYR A 11 4.65 1.15 11.71
N LEU A 12 5.36 1.66 10.69
CA LEU A 12 5.31 1.11 9.34
C LEU A 12 5.82 -0.33 9.28
N ARG A 13 6.89 -0.67 10.01
CA ARG A 13 7.41 -2.04 10.14
C ARG A 13 6.40 -2.98 10.81
N GLY A 14 5.70 -2.50 11.84
CA GLY A 14 4.65 -3.29 12.50
C GLY A 14 3.50 -3.63 11.56
N LEU A 15 3.08 -2.67 10.72
CA LEU A 15 2.08 -2.90 9.69
C LEU A 15 2.56 -3.92 8.64
N ASP A 16 3.80 -3.79 8.17
CA ASP A 16 4.40 -4.70 7.19
C ASP A 16 4.50 -6.14 7.71
N ALA A 17 5.02 -6.32 8.92
CA ALA A 17 5.06 -7.63 9.58
C ALA A 17 3.66 -8.24 9.75
N GLY A 18 2.68 -7.41 10.13
CA GLY A 18 1.27 -7.81 10.23
C GLY A 18 0.64 -8.20 8.90
N MET A 19 1.07 -7.62 7.78
CA MET A 19 0.65 -8.00 6.43
C MET A 19 1.29 -9.33 6.01
N VAL A 20 2.60 -9.48 6.20
CA VAL A 20 3.33 -10.72 5.88
C VAL A 20 2.74 -11.92 6.64
N ALA A 21 2.39 -11.74 7.92
CA ALA A 21 1.77 -12.78 8.72
C ALA A 21 0.37 -13.17 8.21
N ARG A 22 -0.41 -12.22 7.70
CA ARG A 22 -1.81 -12.42 7.25
C ARG A 22 -1.95 -12.90 5.81
N ALA A 23 -0.96 -12.64 4.95
CA ALA A 23 -1.03 -12.88 3.51
C ALA A 23 -1.36 -14.35 3.12
N ARG A 24 -1.31 -15.29 4.06
CA ARG A 24 -1.62 -16.71 3.83
C ARG A 24 -3.02 -17.15 4.30
N ILE A 25 -3.72 -16.35 5.11
CA ILE A 25 -4.88 -16.83 5.89
C ILE A 25 -6.02 -15.78 5.95
N GLU A 26 -5.72 -14.49 5.79
CA GLU A 26 -6.67 -13.38 5.96
C GLU A 26 -6.47 -12.29 4.90
N THR A 27 -7.33 -11.28 4.92
CA THR A 27 -7.19 -10.08 4.07
C THR A 27 -6.07 -9.17 4.58
N VAL A 28 -5.33 -8.54 3.67
CA VAL A 28 -4.28 -7.57 3.97
C VAL A 28 -4.71 -6.13 3.65
N ALA A 29 -5.93 -5.94 3.12
CA ALA A 29 -6.46 -4.64 2.75
C ALA A 29 -6.43 -3.58 3.87
N SER A 30 -6.85 -3.94 5.09
CA SER A 30 -6.88 -2.98 6.20
C SER A 30 -5.49 -2.46 6.61
N PRO A 31 -4.49 -3.34 6.88
CA PRO A 31 -3.15 -2.85 7.19
C PRO A 31 -2.46 -2.15 6.00
N ASP A 32 -2.75 -2.52 4.75
CA ASP A 32 -2.24 -1.83 3.56
C ASP A 32 -2.79 -0.39 3.45
N VAL A 33 -4.09 -0.19 3.70
CA VAL A 33 -4.71 1.15 3.76
C VAL A 33 -4.11 1.98 4.90
N ALA A 34 -3.88 1.37 6.07
CA ALA A 34 -3.25 2.04 7.20
C ALA A 34 -1.82 2.48 6.88
N PHE A 35 -1.06 1.63 6.19
CA PHE A 35 0.32 1.92 5.75
C PHE A 35 0.36 3.16 4.85
N HIS A 36 -0.45 3.16 3.79
CA HIS A 36 -0.53 4.28 2.85
C HIS A 36 -1.04 5.57 3.50
N ARG A 37 -2.00 5.46 4.43
CA ARG A 37 -2.47 6.60 5.22
C ARG A 37 -1.34 7.25 6.01
N HIS A 38 -0.47 6.45 6.62
CA HIS A 38 0.65 6.96 7.42
C HIS A 38 1.69 7.69 6.56
N LEU A 39 1.99 7.19 5.35
CA LEU A 39 2.86 7.90 4.39
C LEU A 39 2.30 9.29 4.03
N ILE A 40 0.98 9.39 3.88
CA ILE A 40 0.32 10.66 3.55
C ILE A 40 0.35 11.64 4.73
N LEU A 41 0.26 11.14 5.96
CA LEU A 41 0.45 11.95 7.16
C LEU A 41 1.89 12.48 7.25
N LEU A 42 2.90 11.67 6.92
CA LEU A 42 4.30 12.08 6.89
C LEU A 42 4.58 13.19 5.87
N ALA A 43 3.85 13.22 4.76
CA ALA A 43 3.96 14.28 3.77
C ALA A 43 3.47 15.65 4.27
N ARG A 44 2.68 15.68 5.36
CA ARG A 44 2.12 16.91 5.99
C ARG A 44 1.36 17.81 5.00
N GLN A 45 0.72 17.19 4.00
CA GLN A 45 -0.08 17.89 2.99
C GLN A 45 -1.57 17.67 3.24
N GLU A 46 -2.25 18.69 3.77
CA GLU A 46 -3.68 18.58 4.14
C GLU A 46 -4.57 18.19 2.98
N ARG A 47 -4.28 18.75 1.79
CA ARG A 47 -5.02 18.43 0.56
C ARG A 47 -4.86 16.97 0.16
N LEU A 48 -3.66 16.42 0.30
CA LEU A 48 -3.38 15.01 0.02
C LEU A 48 -4.08 14.10 1.02
N ARG A 49 -4.02 14.45 2.31
CA ARG A 49 -4.75 13.75 3.38
C ARG A 49 -6.25 13.73 3.11
N SER A 50 -6.84 14.89 2.86
CA SER A 50 -8.27 15.02 2.56
C SER A 50 -8.69 14.22 1.32
N ALA A 51 -7.85 14.18 0.28
CA ALA A 51 -8.13 13.38 -0.90
C ALA A 51 -8.08 11.88 -0.58
N TRP A 52 -7.09 11.44 0.19
CA TRP A 52 -6.96 10.04 0.59
C TRP A 52 -8.14 9.54 1.42
N GLU A 53 -8.56 10.27 2.44
CA GLU A 53 -9.65 9.82 3.33
C GLU A 53 -10.96 9.61 2.56
N ARG A 54 -11.20 10.38 1.49
CA ARG A 54 -12.37 10.21 0.61
C ARG A 54 -12.33 8.92 -0.21
N ILE A 55 -11.15 8.41 -0.53
CA ILE A 55 -10.98 7.24 -1.40
C ILE A 55 -10.54 5.98 -0.65
N ALA A 56 -10.10 6.10 0.61
CA ALA A 56 -9.53 5.01 1.40
C ALA A 56 -10.46 3.80 1.51
N GLY A 57 -11.77 4.04 1.71
CA GLY A 57 -12.77 2.95 1.76
C GLY A 57 -12.92 2.21 0.42
N ILE A 58 -12.88 2.93 -0.70
CA ILE A 58 -12.94 2.35 -2.04
C ILE A 58 -11.67 1.52 -2.30
N VAL A 59 -10.51 2.06 -1.94
CA VAL A 59 -9.23 1.36 -2.04
C VAL A 59 -9.26 0.07 -1.21
N GLY A 60 -9.69 0.12 0.06
CA GLY A 60 -9.81 -1.05 0.92
C GLY A 60 -10.76 -2.13 0.38
N GLY A 61 -11.88 -1.73 -0.23
CA GLY A 61 -12.80 -2.66 -0.91
C GLY A 61 -12.13 -3.35 -2.10
N LEU A 62 -11.43 -2.60 -2.95
CA LEU A 62 -10.72 -3.14 -4.11
C LEU A 62 -9.57 -4.08 -3.70
N LEU A 63 -8.82 -3.71 -2.66
CA LEU A 63 -7.75 -4.53 -2.11
C LEU A 63 -8.29 -5.88 -1.62
N SER A 64 -9.37 -5.88 -0.84
CA SER A 64 -10.00 -7.09 -0.30
C SER A 64 -10.38 -8.12 -1.39
N VAL A 65 -10.78 -7.66 -2.57
CA VAL A 65 -11.14 -8.54 -3.71
C VAL A 65 -9.90 -9.11 -4.41
N THR A 66 -8.78 -8.39 -4.34
CA THR A 66 -7.56 -8.75 -5.07
C THR A 66 -6.54 -9.49 -4.19
N ASP A 67 -6.70 -9.50 -2.86
CA ASP A 67 -5.76 -10.08 -1.88
C ASP A 67 -5.31 -11.52 -2.20
N GLY A 68 -6.22 -12.40 -2.64
CA GLY A 68 -5.89 -13.78 -2.99
C GLY A 68 -5.00 -13.97 -4.23
N GLN A 69 -4.65 -12.91 -4.95
CA GLN A 69 -3.83 -12.92 -6.16
C GLN A 69 -2.46 -12.23 -5.95
N ARG A 70 -2.04 -12.01 -4.69
CA ARG A 70 -0.93 -11.11 -4.33
C ARG A 70 0.23 -11.77 -3.57
N PRO A 71 0.89 -12.83 -4.08
CA PRO A 71 2.09 -13.34 -3.43
C PRO A 71 3.28 -12.35 -3.45
N ASP A 72 3.37 -11.47 -4.48
CA ASP A 72 4.58 -10.67 -4.74
C ASP A 72 4.42 -9.15 -4.51
N LEU A 73 3.29 -8.68 -3.98
CA LEU A 73 2.97 -7.25 -3.90
C LEU A 73 3.49 -6.53 -2.65
N VAL A 74 3.92 -7.28 -1.63
CA VAL A 74 4.35 -6.70 -0.34
C VAL A 74 5.87 -6.51 -0.34
N LEU A 75 6.32 -5.44 -1.00
CA LEU A 75 7.68 -4.91 -0.84
C LEU A 75 7.64 -3.55 -0.12
N HIS A 76 6.83 -3.45 0.93
CA HIS A 76 6.84 -2.25 1.77
C HIS A 76 8.16 -2.11 2.52
N SER A 77 8.81 -3.22 2.88
CA SER A 77 10.12 -3.25 3.52
C SER A 77 11.16 -2.35 2.84
N HIS A 78 11.32 -2.45 1.52
CA HIS A 78 12.29 -1.61 0.79
C HIS A 78 11.93 -0.12 0.84
N LEU A 79 10.64 0.22 0.80
CA LEU A 79 10.20 1.60 0.96
C LEU A 79 10.48 2.11 2.38
N ILE A 80 10.21 1.29 3.40
CA ILE A 80 10.49 1.60 4.80
C ILE A 80 11.98 1.84 5.00
N ASP A 81 12.84 1.01 4.42
CA ASP A 81 14.30 1.15 4.55
C ASP A 81 14.80 2.45 3.90
N ALA A 82 14.27 2.81 2.73
CA ALA A 82 14.60 4.09 2.08
C ALA A 82 14.12 5.30 2.91
N LEU A 83 12.94 5.20 3.54
CA LEU A 83 12.45 6.24 4.46
C LEU A 83 13.33 6.34 5.71
N ALA A 84 13.76 5.21 6.27
CA ALA A 84 14.60 5.14 7.46
C ALA A 84 16.01 5.72 7.19
N SER A 85 16.55 5.55 5.98
CA SER A 85 17.82 6.15 5.58
C SER A 85 17.70 7.62 5.16
N GLY A 86 16.49 8.19 5.16
CA GLY A 86 16.24 9.56 4.69
C GLY A 86 16.40 9.73 3.17
N ASP A 87 16.42 8.63 2.41
CA ASP A 87 16.59 8.64 0.95
C ASP A 87 15.22 8.81 0.26
N GLY A 88 14.80 10.07 0.15
CA GLY A 88 13.52 10.44 -0.45
C GLY A 88 13.41 10.07 -1.94
N ASP A 89 14.52 10.09 -2.68
CA ASP A 89 14.53 9.79 -4.11
C ASP A 89 14.32 8.28 -4.34
N THR A 90 15.03 7.44 -3.59
CA THR A 90 14.84 5.99 -3.61
C THR A 90 13.43 5.63 -3.13
N ALA A 91 12.94 6.26 -2.05
CA ALA A 91 11.58 6.03 -1.57
C ALA A 91 10.52 6.38 -2.64
N SER A 92 10.70 7.49 -3.34
CA SER A 92 9.83 7.91 -4.45
C SER A 92 9.84 6.91 -5.62
N ALA A 93 11.02 6.45 -6.03
CA ALA A 93 11.17 5.46 -7.09
C ALA A 93 10.50 4.12 -6.74
N ILE A 94 10.70 3.64 -5.52
CA ILE A 94 10.09 2.40 -5.01
C ILE A 94 8.56 2.53 -5.00
N LEU A 95 8.04 3.64 -4.46
CA LEU A 95 6.60 3.88 -4.41
C LEU A 95 5.97 3.92 -5.81
N HIS A 96 6.65 4.54 -6.78
CA HIS A 96 6.18 4.58 -8.16
C HIS A 96 6.05 3.18 -8.77
N VAL A 97 7.06 2.32 -8.58
CA VAL A 97 7.02 0.93 -9.05
C VAL A 97 5.92 0.14 -8.34
N HIS A 98 5.77 0.32 -7.02
CA HIS A 98 4.74 -0.32 -6.22
C HIS A 98 3.34 -0.01 -6.75
N ILE A 99 3.00 1.27 -6.92
CA ILE A 99 1.68 1.70 -7.43
C ILE A 99 1.44 1.20 -8.86
N ARG A 100 2.44 1.25 -9.74
CA ARG A 100 2.32 0.72 -11.11
C ARG A 100 2.00 -0.77 -11.11
N ASN A 101 2.64 -1.56 -10.24
CA ASN A 101 2.40 -2.98 -10.13
C ASN A 101 1.02 -3.28 -9.54
N ALA A 102 0.62 -2.57 -8.48
CA ALA A 102 -0.72 -2.70 -7.88
C ALA A 102 -1.81 -2.42 -8.92
N HIS A 103 -1.66 -1.36 -9.71
CA HIS A 103 -2.59 -1.01 -10.77
C HIS A 103 -2.70 -2.08 -11.86
N ARG A 104 -1.57 -2.66 -12.30
CA ARG A 104 -1.56 -3.78 -13.27
C ARG A 104 -2.35 -4.98 -12.76
N ILE A 105 -2.16 -5.34 -11.49
CA ILE A 105 -2.83 -6.48 -10.85
C ILE A 105 -4.33 -6.21 -10.69
N MET A 106 -4.70 -5.02 -10.19
CA MET A 106 -6.09 -4.61 -10.05
C MET A 106 -6.84 -4.66 -11.38
N ARG A 107 -6.24 -4.15 -12.47
CA ARG A 107 -6.83 -4.25 -13.81
C ARG A 107 -6.99 -5.70 -14.25
N GLY A 108 -5.97 -6.54 -14.06
CA GLY A 108 -6.02 -7.96 -14.43
C GLY A 108 -7.20 -8.68 -13.76
N VAL A 109 -7.37 -8.51 -12.45
CA VAL A 109 -8.46 -9.15 -11.68
C VAL A 109 -9.84 -8.66 -12.15
N LEU A 110 -9.99 -7.35 -12.40
CA LEU A 110 -11.26 -6.78 -12.86
C LEU A 110 -11.62 -7.24 -14.29
N SER A 111 -10.63 -7.30 -15.19
CA SER A 111 -10.83 -7.78 -16.56
C SER A 111 -11.20 -9.27 -16.61
N SER A 112 -10.50 -10.14 -15.88
CA SER A 112 -10.79 -11.58 -15.85
C SER A 112 -12.18 -11.90 -15.28
N ARG A 113 -12.68 -11.09 -14.34
CA ARG A 113 -14.05 -11.24 -13.82
C ARG A 113 -15.12 -10.82 -14.83
N SER A 114 -14.86 -9.81 -15.63
CA SER A 114 -15.77 -9.37 -16.70
C SER A 114 -16.00 -10.48 -17.74
N GLU A 115 -14.98 -11.28 -18.03
CA GLU A 115 -15.07 -12.40 -18.97
C GLU A 115 -15.78 -13.63 -18.38
N ALA A 116 -15.64 -13.86 -17.07
CA ALA A 116 -16.30 -14.95 -16.37
C ALA A 116 -17.81 -14.70 -16.11
N GLY A 117 -18.23 -13.43 -15.98
CA GLY A 117 -19.64 -13.06 -15.78
C GLY A 117 -20.44 -12.86 -17.08
N ALA A 118 -19.79 -12.97 -18.25
CA ALA A 118 -20.42 -12.85 -19.57
C ALA A 118 -20.75 -14.22 -20.21
N ARG A 119 -20.66 -15.30 -19.45
CA ARG A 119 -20.99 -16.67 -19.88
C ARG A 119 -22.22 -17.20 -19.16
#